data_AF-A0AAE2JTM9-F1
#
_entry.id   AF-A0AAE2JTM9-F1
#
_cell.length_a   1.000
_cell.length_b   1.000
_cell.length_c   1.000
_cell.angle_alpha   90.00
_cell.angle_beta   90.00
_cell.angle_gamma   90.00
#
_symmetry.space_group_name_H-M   'P 1'
#
loop_
_entity.id
_entity.type
_entity.pdbx_description
1 polymer ?
#
loop_
_entity_poly.entity_id
_entity_poly.type
_entity_poly.pdbx_seq_one_letter_code
_entity_poly.pdbx_strand_id
1 'polypeptide(L)'
;MKELYLKLLNLSLNILKIDKLKYFILKNEEFKLKYLNLINDILTLETNHNQSLDDKVFAKIFAKAFILITKPTTKQRFEVNDEITIEQIENNYKQLVSYIVKEFKVVKSKLVSENEQISEEIINQNAILTDQAISKIESRLSKQEQLKEQKTSENSQKTATIISEEPVLKNQTNVQNQSNQQADFLNSFNPNMFANLNNADLPVLPSQDPRFYPYKGKPKFMPYLKIALCVLAVISTILLASSLLYLSYTTIDISSNTYASIIEQNKSWDQLIKNGDKEILKSWPLGISQITLMFKRAFGLPILIYMIPAILICTYTKKTLSNPREKYRIPLFPIIFFIMFFIGLTINLYEFTSIEKFKASRKVFLMGLTNKNDLDINKFFDELLKEHALKFKLASALVIASLIITILTLILAVVLIIVNPKLDREKIVKATLEHQKAVMAVMQGQKYEMDPSLYEEDEIEIKHPSKLKLFFLKLKNKKKKEDNKESND
;
A
#
# COMPACT_ATOMS: atom_id res chain seq x y z
N MET A 1 8.81 -10.68 38.97
CA MET A 1 9.13 -12.01 38.40
C MET A 1 8.12 -12.44 37.34
N LYS A 2 6.82 -12.60 37.65
CA LYS A 2 5.79 -12.92 36.65
C LYS A 2 5.75 -11.98 35.43
N GLU A 3 5.88 -10.68 35.67
CA GLU A 3 5.93 -9.66 34.60
C GLU A 3 7.19 -9.78 33.72
N LEU A 4 8.35 -10.07 34.32
CA LEU A 4 9.60 -10.28 33.58
C LEU A 4 9.52 -11.55 32.74
N TYR A 5 8.98 -12.63 33.29
CA TYR A 5 8.73 -13.87 32.58
C TYR A 5 7.82 -13.63 31.36
N LEU A 6 6.71 -12.92 31.54
CA LEU A 6 5.81 -12.55 30.43
C LEU A 6 6.52 -11.71 29.36
N LYS A 7 7.35 -10.74 29.74
CA LYS A 7 8.14 -9.92 28.81
C LYS A 7 9.11 -10.75 27.97
N LEU A 8 9.77 -11.75 28.57
CA LEU A 8 10.68 -12.65 27.86
C LEU A 8 9.94 -13.57 26.89
N LEU A 9 8.79 -14.13 27.31
CA LEU A 9 7.95 -14.95 26.44
C LEU A 9 7.42 -14.15 25.23
N ASN A 10 6.92 -12.93 25.48
CA ASN A 10 6.44 -12.04 24.43
C ASN A 10 7.56 -11.64 23.47
N LEU A 11 8.75 -11.33 23.97
CA LEU A 11 9.91 -11.02 23.14
C LEU A 11 10.29 -12.21 22.24
N SER A 12 10.40 -13.41 22.81
CA SER A 12 10.71 -14.64 22.07
C SER A 12 9.68 -14.90 20.97
N LEU A 13 8.40 -14.79 21.28
CA LEU A 13 7.32 -14.97 20.31
C LEU A 13 7.36 -13.91 19.20
N ASN A 14 7.55 -12.64 19.55
CA ASN A 14 7.60 -11.55 18.59
C ASN A 14 8.82 -11.64 17.66
N ILE A 15 9.95 -12.19 18.13
CA ILE A 15 11.11 -12.51 17.29
C ILE A 15 10.75 -13.58 16.26
N LEU A 16 10.05 -14.65 16.65
CA LEU A 16 9.62 -15.73 15.74
C LEU A 16 8.61 -15.27 14.68
N LYS A 17 7.74 -14.30 15.00
CA LYS A 17 6.76 -13.75 14.04
C LYS A 17 7.41 -12.99 12.88
N ILE A 18 8.59 -12.41 13.09
CA ILE A 18 9.23 -11.56 12.10
C ILE A 18 10.19 -12.41 11.27
N ASP A 19 9.81 -12.74 10.03
CA ASP A 19 10.62 -13.57 9.11
C ASP A 19 12.05 -13.04 8.93
N LYS A 20 12.22 -11.71 8.95
CA LYS A 20 13.54 -11.06 8.90
C LYS A 20 14.41 -11.48 10.09
N LEU A 21 13.87 -11.53 11.30
CA LEU A 21 14.62 -11.92 12.50
C LEU A 21 14.87 -13.43 12.52
N LYS A 22 13.92 -14.25 12.07
CA LYS A 22 14.16 -15.69 11.86
C LYS A 22 15.31 -15.96 10.89
N TYR A 23 15.37 -15.22 9.79
CA TYR A 23 16.49 -15.31 8.85
C TYR A 23 17.83 -14.93 9.52
N PHE A 24 17.84 -13.88 10.34
CA PHE A 24 19.06 -13.51 11.06
C PHE A 24 19.44 -14.48 12.19
N ILE A 25 18.49 -15.19 12.80
CA ILE A 25 18.80 -16.31 13.72
C ILE A 25 19.56 -17.42 12.98
N LEU A 26 19.23 -17.67 11.71
CA LEU A 26 19.90 -18.68 10.89
C LEU A 26 21.29 -18.23 10.42
N LYS A 27 21.46 -16.94 10.07
CA LYS A 27 22.67 -16.44 9.36
C LYS A 27 23.66 -15.66 10.23
N ASN A 28 23.20 -15.03 11.31
CA ASN A 28 24.05 -14.22 12.19
C ASN A 28 24.31 -14.97 13.50
N GLU A 29 25.55 -15.44 13.68
CA GLU A 29 25.97 -16.21 14.86
C GLU A 29 25.87 -15.39 16.17
N GLU A 30 26.15 -14.08 16.13
CA GLU A 30 26.01 -13.22 17.31
C GLU A 30 24.55 -13.14 17.77
N PHE A 31 23.63 -12.95 16.82
CA PHE A 31 22.20 -12.87 17.13
C PHE A 31 21.63 -14.23 17.57
N LYS A 32 22.11 -15.32 16.96
CA LYS A 32 21.78 -16.68 17.34
C LYS A 32 22.17 -16.99 18.79
N LEU A 33 23.36 -16.58 19.23
CA LEU A 33 23.81 -16.73 20.62
C LEU A 33 22.97 -15.88 21.58
N LYS A 34 22.65 -14.64 21.21
CA LYS A 34 21.80 -13.78 22.06
C LYS A 34 20.37 -14.32 22.21
N TYR A 35 19.82 -14.93 21.16
CA TYR A 35 18.51 -15.58 21.23
C TYR A 35 18.55 -16.91 22.01
N LEU A 36 19.64 -17.66 21.93
CA LEU A 36 19.88 -18.82 22.80
C LEU A 36 19.88 -18.40 24.28
N ASN A 37 20.60 -17.32 24.62
CA ASN A 37 20.64 -16.79 25.98
C ASN A 37 19.25 -16.37 26.47
N LEU A 38 18.41 -15.79 25.60
CA LEU A 38 17.02 -15.49 25.93
C LEU A 38 16.22 -16.75 26.32
N ILE A 39 16.43 -17.87 25.62
CA ILE A 39 15.78 -19.16 25.95
C ILE A 39 16.31 -19.70 27.27
N ASN A 40 17.62 -19.59 27.52
CA ASN A 40 18.23 -20.00 28.79
C ASN A 40 17.72 -19.15 29.96
N ASP A 41 17.54 -17.82 29.76
CA ASP A 41 16.95 -16.93 30.77
C ASP A 41 15.50 -17.33 31.11
N ILE A 42 14.70 -17.72 30.11
CA ILE A 42 13.35 -18.27 30.33
C ILE A 42 13.43 -19.60 31.09
N LEU A 43 14.35 -20.49 30.71
CA LEU A 43 14.54 -21.78 31.36
C LEU A 43 14.93 -21.60 32.85
N THR A 44 15.85 -20.69 33.16
CA THR A 44 16.25 -20.36 34.53
C THR A 44 15.08 -19.84 35.37
N LEU A 45 14.21 -18.99 34.80
CA LEU A 45 13.01 -18.52 35.51
C LEU A 45 12.00 -19.65 35.78
N GLU A 46 11.91 -20.62 34.89
CA GLU A 46 11.03 -21.79 35.03
C GLU A 46 11.56 -22.78 36.08
N THR A 47 12.88 -23.05 36.10
CA THR A 47 13.49 -24.04 37.00
C THR A 47 13.82 -23.47 38.38
N ASN A 48 14.44 -22.29 38.45
CA ASN A 48 15.00 -21.77 39.70
C ASN A 48 13.98 -20.90 40.44
N HIS A 49 13.01 -20.34 39.73
CA HIS A 49 11.98 -19.44 40.28
C HIS A 49 10.55 -19.96 40.12
N ASN A 50 10.36 -21.22 39.70
CA ASN A 50 9.07 -21.89 39.52
C ASN A 50 8.03 -21.03 38.78
N GLN A 51 8.45 -20.28 37.76
CA GLN A 51 7.54 -19.47 36.96
C GLN A 51 6.84 -20.34 35.92
N SER A 52 5.53 -20.15 35.78
CA SER A 52 4.70 -20.75 34.74
C SER A 52 3.66 -19.72 34.27
N LEU A 53 3.18 -19.89 33.05
CA LEU A 53 2.05 -19.14 32.50
C LEU A 53 0.92 -20.14 32.26
N ASP A 54 -0.23 -19.94 32.92
CA ASP A 54 -1.39 -20.86 32.87
C ASP A 54 -1.00 -22.32 33.15
N ASP A 55 -0.18 -22.54 34.18
CA ASP A 55 0.39 -23.84 34.58
C ASP A 55 1.22 -24.56 33.50
N LYS A 56 1.64 -23.83 32.47
CA LYS A 56 2.50 -24.32 31.38
C LYS A 56 3.87 -23.65 31.38
N VAL A 57 4.84 -24.43 30.92
CA VAL A 57 6.27 -24.11 30.85
C VAL A 57 6.66 -24.05 29.37
N PHE A 58 7.32 -22.99 28.95
CA PHE A 58 7.48 -22.63 27.53
C PHE A 58 8.92 -22.69 27.03
N ALA A 59 9.96 -22.73 27.88
CA ALA A 59 11.36 -22.76 27.41
C ALA A 59 11.63 -23.94 26.46
N LYS A 60 11.09 -25.14 26.77
CA LYS A 60 11.23 -26.33 25.91
C LYS A 60 10.58 -26.14 24.53
N ILE A 61 9.49 -25.39 24.44
CA ILE A 61 8.77 -25.11 23.19
C ILE A 61 9.60 -24.13 22.34
N PHE A 62 10.12 -23.06 22.95
CA PHE A 62 11.00 -22.12 22.27
C PHE A 62 12.33 -22.75 21.84
N ALA A 63 12.88 -23.68 22.62
CA ALA A 63 14.06 -24.47 22.25
C ALA A 63 13.81 -25.33 21.00
N LYS A 64 12.66 -26.00 20.90
CA LYS A 64 12.26 -26.75 19.70
C LYS A 64 12.12 -25.82 18.49
N ALA A 65 11.47 -24.67 18.65
CA ALA A 65 11.33 -23.66 17.60
C ALA A 65 12.70 -23.14 17.10
N PHE A 66 13.65 -22.92 18.03
CA PHE A 66 15.01 -22.52 17.69
C PHE A 66 15.77 -23.58 16.88
N ILE A 67 15.66 -24.85 17.26
CA ILE A 67 16.28 -25.97 16.53
C ILE A 67 15.70 -26.10 15.12
N LEU A 68 14.37 -25.92 14.97
CA LEU A 68 13.70 -25.97 13.66
C LEU A 68 14.19 -24.87 12.70
N ILE A 69 14.46 -23.67 13.22
CA ILE A 69 14.96 -22.54 12.43
C ILE A 69 16.44 -22.73 12.07
N THR A 70 17.27 -23.08 13.05
CA THR A 70 18.73 -23.10 12.88
C THR A 70 19.25 -24.36 12.21
N LYS A 71 18.49 -25.47 12.22
CA LYS A 71 18.90 -26.80 11.72
C LYS A 71 20.37 -27.10 12.05
N PRO A 72 20.75 -27.03 13.35
CA PRO A 72 22.15 -27.03 13.71
C PRO A 72 22.78 -28.39 13.37
N THR A 73 23.99 -28.35 12.83
CA THR A 73 24.77 -29.56 12.49
C THR A 73 25.32 -30.26 13.75
N THR A 74 25.37 -29.57 14.88
CA THR A 74 25.79 -30.09 16.18
C THR A 74 24.66 -30.00 17.22
N LYS A 75 24.67 -30.89 18.22
CA LYS A 75 23.66 -30.87 19.30
C LYS A 75 23.81 -29.58 20.12
N GLN A 76 22.82 -28.70 20.04
CA GLN A 76 22.75 -27.49 20.86
C GLN A 76 22.38 -27.86 22.32
N ARG A 77 23.17 -27.42 23.29
CA ARG A 77 22.84 -27.53 24.72
C ARG A 77 22.13 -26.25 25.20
N PHE A 78 21.09 -26.43 26.01
CA PHE A 78 20.39 -25.36 26.72
C PHE A 78 20.70 -25.55 28.20
N GLU A 79 21.10 -24.48 28.88
CA GLU A 79 21.69 -24.53 30.21
C GLU A 79 20.91 -23.61 31.15
N VAL A 80 20.71 -24.09 32.38
CA VAL A 80 20.20 -23.29 33.49
C VAL A 80 21.39 -22.57 34.10
N ASN A 81 21.34 -21.23 34.11
CA ASN A 81 22.37 -20.43 34.73
C ASN A 81 22.01 -20.16 36.20
N ASP A 82 22.60 -20.91 37.11
CA ASP A 82 22.31 -20.84 38.55
C ASP A 82 22.86 -19.57 39.23
N GLU A 83 23.84 -18.91 38.62
CA GLU A 83 24.51 -17.70 39.17
C GLU A 83 23.92 -16.37 38.66
N ILE A 84 22.96 -16.41 37.73
CA ILE A 84 22.38 -15.20 37.13
C ILE A 84 21.36 -14.55 38.08
N THR A 85 21.51 -13.26 38.33
CA THR A 85 20.53 -12.49 39.10
C THR A 85 19.37 -12.01 38.23
N ILE A 86 18.20 -11.79 38.84
CA ILE A 86 17.00 -11.28 38.14
C ILE A 86 17.30 -9.95 37.43
N GLU A 87 18.13 -9.10 38.02
CA GLU A 87 18.56 -7.82 37.43
C GLU A 87 19.40 -8.02 36.16
N GLN A 88 20.25 -9.05 36.13
CA GLN A 88 21.02 -9.42 34.94
C GLN A 88 20.11 -9.94 33.82
N ILE A 89 19.07 -10.72 34.14
CA ILE A 89 18.06 -11.16 33.16
C ILE A 89 17.33 -9.95 32.56
N GLU A 90 16.93 -8.98 33.39
CA GLU A 90 16.28 -7.77 32.90
C GLU A 90 17.22 -6.92 32.02
N ASN A 91 18.51 -6.87 32.36
CA ASN A 91 19.51 -6.21 31.55
C ASN A 91 19.72 -6.92 30.20
N ASN A 92 19.80 -8.27 30.19
CA ASN A 92 19.89 -9.08 28.97
C ASN A 92 18.72 -8.79 28.03
N TYR A 93 17.50 -8.75 28.58
CA TYR A 93 16.30 -8.36 27.84
C TYR A 93 16.43 -6.97 27.19
N LYS A 94 16.83 -5.95 27.96
CA LYS A 94 16.98 -4.58 27.46
C LYS A 94 18.06 -4.48 26.37
N GLN A 95 19.19 -5.15 26.57
CA GLN A 95 20.28 -5.19 25.61
C GLN A 95 19.88 -5.88 24.31
N LEU A 96 19.15 -7.00 24.38
CA LEU A 96 18.68 -7.72 23.20
C LEU A 96 17.69 -6.87 22.39
N VAL A 97 16.72 -6.21 23.05
CA VAL A 97 15.79 -5.31 22.37
C VAL A 97 16.54 -4.16 21.69
N SER A 98 17.51 -3.54 22.37
CA SER A 98 18.33 -2.46 21.82
C SER A 98 19.15 -2.94 20.61
N TYR A 99 19.78 -4.11 20.70
CA TYR A 99 20.54 -4.73 19.62
C TYR A 99 19.67 -4.96 18.38
N ILE A 100 18.48 -5.55 18.55
CA ILE A 100 17.56 -5.82 17.42
C ILE A 100 17.10 -4.52 16.74
N VAL A 101 16.79 -3.49 17.52
CA VAL A 101 16.36 -2.19 16.98
C VAL A 101 17.49 -1.52 16.20
N LYS A 102 18.72 -1.56 16.71
CA LYS A 102 19.89 -0.92 16.11
C LYS A 102 20.37 -1.65 14.85
N GLU A 103 20.62 -2.94 14.94
CA GLU A 103 21.23 -3.74 13.87
C GLU A 103 20.22 -4.08 12.77
N PHE A 104 19.01 -4.51 13.15
CA PHE A 104 18.02 -4.99 12.19
C PHE A 104 16.96 -3.96 11.79
N LYS A 105 17.02 -2.75 12.37
CA LYS A 105 16.08 -1.63 12.11
C LYS A 105 14.61 -2.05 12.29
N VAL A 106 14.34 -2.91 13.27
CA VAL A 106 12.98 -3.33 13.62
C VAL A 106 12.39 -2.33 14.60
N VAL A 107 11.11 -1.97 14.42
CA VAL A 107 10.43 -1.03 15.31
C VAL A 107 10.23 -1.65 16.69
N LYS A 108 10.67 -0.98 17.76
CA LYS A 108 10.59 -1.47 19.16
C LYS A 108 9.18 -1.91 19.56
N SER A 109 8.14 -1.22 19.09
CA SER A 109 6.74 -1.57 19.38
C SER A 109 6.32 -2.94 18.87
N LYS A 110 7.00 -3.49 17.84
CA LYS A 110 6.75 -4.86 17.36
C LYS A 110 7.43 -5.93 18.21
N LEU A 111 8.41 -5.57 19.03
CA LEU A 111 9.14 -6.49 19.89
C LEU A 111 8.52 -6.58 21.29
N VAL A 112 7.93 -5.48 21.76
CA VAL A 112 7.37 -5.32 23.12
C VAL A 112 5.83 -5.45 23.12
N SER A 113 5.20 -5.85 22.00
CA SER A 113 3.75 -6.02 21.96
C SER A 113 3.29 -7.24 22.77
N GLU A 114 2.33 -7.03 23.67
CA GLU A 114 1.73 -8.06 24.54
C GLU A 114 0.31 -8.48 24.08
N ASN A 115 -0.09 -8.11 22.86
CA ASN A 115 -1.48 -8.18 22.41
C ASN A 115 -1.99 -9.58 22.03
N GLU A 116 -1.17 -10.63 22.17
CA GLU A 116 -1.51 -11.97 21.70
C GLU A 116 -1.29 -13.02 22.79
N GLN A 117 -2.20 -14.00 22.85
CA GLN A 117 -2.09 -15.13 23.76
C GLN A 117 -0.91 -16.01 23.36
N ILE A 118 -0.07 -16.37 24.33
CA ILE A 118 1.06 -17.27 24.13
C ILE A 118 0.53 -18.71 24.20
N SER A 119 0.62 -19.45 23.09
CA SER A 119 0.27 -20.87 23.04
C SER A 119 1.32 -21.68 22.28
N GLU A 120 1.41 -22.98 22.58
CA GLU A 120 2.32 -23.90 21.90
C GLU A 120 2.08 -23.94 20.38
N GLU A 121 0.83 -23.93 19.96
CA GLU A 121 0.43 -23.92 18.55
C GLU A 121 0.93 -22.68 17.81
N ILE A 122 0.78 -21.50 18.43
CA ILE A 122 1.22 -20.22 17.85
C ILE A 122 2.75 -20.19 17.73
N ILE A 123 3.49 -20.71 18.73
CA ILE A 123 4.96 -20.76 18.68
C ILE A 123 5.43 -21.68 17.55
N ASN A 124 4.83 -22.88 17.43
CA ASN A 124 5.20 -23.86 16.41
C ASN A 124 4.87 -23.38 14.98
N GLN A 125 3.72 -22.71 14.78
CA GLN A 125 3.38 -22.12 13.48
C GLN A 125 4.37 -21.03 13.06
N ASN A 126 4.76 -20.17 14.00
CA ASN A 126 5.68 -19.07 13.72
C ASN A 126 7.14 -19.54 13.56
N ALA A 127 7.49 -20.71 14.05
CA ALA A 127 8.83 -21.31 13.91
C ALA A 127 9.17 -21.76 12.47
N ILE A 128 8.18 -21.86 11.57
CA ILE A 128 8.40 -22.29 10.19
C ILE A 128 9.04 -21.16 9.38
N LEU A 129 10.19 -21.45 8.76
CA LEU A 129 10.86 -20.59 7.79
C LEU A 129 10.93 -21.31 6.45
N THR A 130 10.17 -20.87 5.45
CA THR A 130 10.14 -21.46 4.11
C THR A 130 11.24 -20.92 3.21
N ASP A 131 11.74 -21.74 2.27
CA ASP A 131 12.79 -21.34 1.30
C ASP A 131 12.37 -20.12 0.43
N GLN A 132 11.06 -19.95 0.23
CA GLN A 132 10.49 -18.78 -0.42
C GLN A 132 10.60 -17.49 0.41
N ALA A 133 10.55 -17.57 1.74
CA ALA A 133 10.75 -16.42 2.62
C ALA A 133 12.22 -16.01 2.66
N ILE A 134 13.12 -17.00 2.68
CA ILE A 134 14.58 -16.83 2.64
C ILE A 134 15.00 -16.07 1.36
N SER A 135 14.61 -16.57 0.18
CA SER A 135 14.93 -15.94 -1.11
C SER A 135 14.34 -14.53 -1.27
N LYS A 136 13.15 -14.26 -0.72
CA LYS A 136 12.55 -12.91 -0.68
C LYS A 136 13.34 -11.94 0.21
N ILE A 137 13.94 -12.42 1.29
CA ILE A 137 14.74 -11.59 2.20
C ILE A 137 16.13 -11.33 1.59
N GLU A 138 16.76 -12.34 1.01
CA GLU A 138 18.07 -12.23 0.34
C GLU A 138 18.01 -11.28 -0.87
N SER A 139 16.96 -11.38 -1.68
CA SER A 139 16.74 -10.45 -2.82
C SER A 139 16.47 -9.00 -2.38
N ARG A 140 15.96 -8.77 -1.17
CA ARG A 140 15.77 -7.42 -0.60
C ARG A 140 17.05 -6.85 -0.02
N LEU A 141 17.88 -7.68 0.62
CA LEU A 141 19.16 -7.28 1.20
C LEU A 141 20.19 -6.95 0.11
N SER A 142 20.31 -7.81 -0.91
CA SER A 142 21.17 -7.57 -2.09
C SER A 142 20.80 -6.29 -2.85
N LYS A 143 19.49 -6.00 -3.03
CA LYS A 143 19.03 -4.72 -3.60
C LYS A 143 19.40 -3.52 -2.73
N GLN A 144 19.42 -3.65 -1.40
CA GLN A 144 19.84 -2.58 -0.51
C GLN A 144 21.36 -2.36 -0.50
N GLU A 145 22.16 -3.40 -0.73
CA GLU A 145 23.61 -3.32 -0.86
C GLU A 145 24.03 -2.70 -2.20
N GLN A 146 23.39 -3.09 -3.31
CA GLN A 146 23.59 -2.45 -4.63
C GLN A 146 23.26 -0.95 -4.62
N LEU A 147 22.21 -0.54 -3.88
CA LEU A 147 21.85 0.86 -3.69
C LEU A 147 22.82 1.63 -2.78
N LYS A 148 23.63 0.93 -1.97
CA LYS A 148 24.71 1.54 -1.18
C LYS A 148 25.99 1.66 -2.01
N GLU A 149 26.36 0.64 -2.79
CA GLU A 149 27.53 0.68 -3.67
C GLU A 149 27.41 1.74 -4.77
N GLN A 150 26.23 1.92 -5.36
CA GLN A 150 25.98 3.02 -6.31
C GLN A 150 26.17 4.41 -5.70
N LYS A 151 25.90 4.58 -4.38
CA LYS A 151 26.12 5.85 -3.68
C LYS A 151 27.58 6.08 -3.30
N THR A 152 28.38 5.03 -3.14
CA THR A 152 29.82 5.15 -2.86
C THR A 152 30.61 5.47 -4.14
N SER A 153 30.22 4.91 -5.30
CA SER A 153 30.89 5.19 -6.57
C SER A 153 30.63 6.59 -7.14
N GLU A 154 29.48 7.21 -6.88
CA GLU A 154 29.19 8.60 -7.31
C GLU A 154 29.98 9.66 -6.51
N ASN A 155 30.45 9.34 -5.30
CA ASN A 155 31.24 10.26 -4.47
C ASN A 155 32.77 10.16 -4.72
N SER A 156 33.25 9.14 -5.43
CA SER A 156 34.69 8.98 -5.74
C SER A 156 35.10 9.54 -7.10
N GLN A 157 34.15 9.96 -7.95
CA GLN A 157 34.43 10.54 -9.28
C GLN A 157 34.38 12.07 -9.33
N LYS A 158 34.14 12.77 -8.21
CA LYS A 158 34.11 14.24 -8.14
C LYS A 158 35.33 14.89 -7.47
N THR A 159 36.35 14.12 -7.11
CA THR A 159 37.51 14.62 -6.33
C THR A 159 38.86 14.46 -7.05
N ALA A 160 38.85 14.44 -8.38
CA ALA A 160 40.07 14.39 -9.20
C ALA A 160 40.04 15.44 -10.32
N THR A 161 39.83 16.70 -9.96
CA THR A 161 40.31 17.84 -10.77
C THR A 161 40.28 19.10 -9.90
N ILE A 162 41.31 19.94 -10.07
CA ILE A 162 41.56 21.24 -9.44
C ILE A 162 42.47 21.15 -8.20
N ILE A 163 43.77 21.19 -8.47
CA ILE A 163 44.79 21.78 -7.59
C ILE A 163 44.91 23.28 -7.96
N SER A 164 45.34 24.07 -6.97
CA SER A 164 45.87 25.46 -6.97
C SER A 164 44.89 26.63 -7.13
N GLU A 165 44.56 27.30 -6.01
CA GLU A 165 44.96 28.69 -5.68
C GLU A 165 44.34 29.13 -4.33
N GLU A 166 45.16 29.73 -3.46
CA GLU A 166 44.78 30.47 -2.24
C GLU A 166 44.73 32.00 -2.56
N PRO A 167 44.19 32.88 -1.70
CA PRO A 167 42.84 32.93 -1.14
C PRO A 167 42.17 34.30 -1.41
N VAL A 168 40.84 34.37 -1.56
CA VAL A 168 40.11 35.65 -1.45
C VAL A 168 38.89 35.51 -0.54
N LEU A 169 38.87 36.41 0.44
CA LEU A 169 37.86 36.63 1.47
C LEU A 169 36.46 36.94 0.91
N LYS A 170 35.45 36.55 1.69
CA LYS A 170 34.03 37.00 1.72
C LYS A 170 33.06 36.36 0.70
N ASN A 171 32.33 35.35 1.16
CA ASN A 171 30.97 35.55 1.70
C ASN A 171 30.47 34.25 2.33
N GLN A 172 30.16 34.33 3.64
CA GLN A 172 29.52 33.26 4.39
C GLN A 172 28.08 33.06 3.87
N THR A 173 27.86 31.95 3.17
CA THR A 173 26.53 31.36 3.03
C THR A 173 26.53 30.12 3.90
N ASN A 174 25.87 30.21 5.06
CA ASN A 174 25.66 29.07 5.96
C ASN A 174 24.77 28.03 5.26
N VAL A 175 25.40 27.10 4.55
CA VAL A 175 24.83 25.79 4.24
C VAL A 175 25.51 24.80 5.19
N GLN A 176 25.11 24.87 6.47
CA GLN A 176 25.50 23.89 7.46
C GLN A 176 24.60 22.64 7.33
N ASN A 177 25.22 21.53 6.92
CA ASN A 177 24.99 20.16 7.38
C ASN A 177 23.66 19.90 8.12
N GLN A 178 22.55 19.81 7.38
CA GLN A 178 21.21 19.53 7.93
C GLN A 178 20.88 18.04 8.13
N SER A 179 21.83 17.12 7.92
CA SER A 179 21.62 15.68 8.20
C SER A 179 22.05 15.23 9.59
N ASN A 180 22.81 16.06 10.35
CA ASN A 180 23.37 15.66 11.64
C ASN A 180 22.52 16.10 12.85
N GLN A 181 21.70 17.15 12.75
CA GLN A 181 20.95 17.66 13.91
C GLN A 181 19.88 16.70 14.44
N GLN A 182 19.31 15.83 13.59
CA GLN A 182 18.30 14.86 14.04
C GLN A 182 18.93 13.59 14.68
N ALA A 183 20.18 13.28 14.30
CA ALA A 183 20.97 12.19 14.89
C ALA A 183 21.67 12.62 16.19
N ASP A 184 22.15 13.87 16.27
CA ASP A 184 22.75 14.45 17.48
C ASP A 184 21.70 14.67 18.59
N PHE A 185 20.44 14.93 18.23
CA PHE A 185 19.35 15.03 19.20
C PHE A 185 19.13 13.71 19.94
N LEU A 186 19.01 12.59 19.23
CA LEU A 186 18.81 11.26 19.84
C LEU A 186 19.99 10.81 20.71
N ASN A 187 21.21 11.28 20.40
CA ASN A 187 22.42 11.00 21.17
C ASN A 187 22.62 11.93 22.38
N SER A 188 21.87 13.03 22.48
CA SER A 188 21.95 14.00 23.58
C SER A 188 21.05 13.69 24.78
N PHE A 189 20.25 12.62 24.72
CA PHE A 189 19.34 12.23 25.80
C PHE A 189 20.05 11.41 26.88
N ASN A 190 20.28 12.03 28.02
CA ASN A 190 20.75 11.39 29.24
C ASN A 190 19.66 10.43 29.80
N PRO A 191 19.97 9.17 30.16
CA PRO A 191 19.03 8.21 30.74
C PRO A 191 18.20 8.73 31.92
N ASN A 192 18.77 9.64 32.73
CA ASN A 192 18.09 10.23 33.89
C ASN A 192 16.97 11.23 33.53
N MET A 193 16.92 11.71 32.28
CA MET A 193 15.86 12.61 31.81
C MET A 193 14.58 11.87 31.40
N PHE A 194 14.67 10.57 31.11
CA PHE A 194 13.51 9.73 30.76
C PHE A 194 12.59 9.43 31.97
N ALA A 195 13.13 9.47 33.19
CA ALA A 195 12.35 9.26 34.41
C ALA A 195 11.38 10.42 34.72
N ASN A 196 11.74 11.66 34.37
CA ASN A 196 10.91 12.85 34.56
C ASN A 196 9.81 13.01 33.49
N LEU A 197 9.90 12.27 32.37
CA LEU A 197 8.94 12.34 31.26
C LEU A 197 7.67 11.52 31.50
N ASN A 198 7.66 10.60 32.49
CA ASN A 198 6.48 9.78 32.79
C ASN A 198 5.34 10.55 33.47
N ASN A 199 5.60 11.74 34.02
CA ASN A 199 4.62 12.57 34.74
C ASN A 199 4.38 13.94 34.09
N ALA A 200 5.00 14.25 32.95
CA ALA A 200 4.88 15.55 32.29
C ALA A 200 4.01 15.45 31.04
N ASP A 201 3.00 16.31 30.93
CA ASP A 201 2.18 16.44 29.72
C ASP A 201 3.04 16.97 28.57
N LEU A 202 3.48 16.06 27.71
CA LEU A 202 4.28 16.42 26.54
C LEU A 202 3.39 17.06 25.46
N PRO A 203 3.90 18.09 24.77
CA PRO A 203 3.16 18.67 23.66
C PRO A 203 2.98 17.65 22.53
N VAL A 204 1.78 17.62 21.97
CA VAL A 204 1.42 16.76 20.83
C VAL A 204 2.30 17.11 19.63
N LEU A 205 2.74 16.10 18.89
CA LEU A 205 3.49 16.32 17.66
C LEU A 205 2.68 17.19 16.68
N PRO A 206 3.27 18.20 16.02
CA PRO A 206 2.54 19.04 15.07
C PRO A 206 1.86 18.24 13.95
N SER A 207 2.46 17.13 13.53
CA SER A 207 1.87 16.24 12.52
C SER A 207 0.60 15.52 12.98
N GLN A 208 0.34 15.41 14.29
CA GLN A 208 -0.87 14.81 14.85
C GLN A 208 -1.95 15.84 15.14
N ASP A 209 -1.58 17.12 15.27
CA ASP A 209 -2.52 18.20 15.52
C ASP A 209 -3.35 18.53 14.24
N PRO A 210 -4.69 18.48 14.29
CA PRO A 210 -5.55 18.87 13.17
C PRO A 210 -5.43 20.33 12.74
N ARG A 211 -4.96 21.24 13.62
CA ARG A 211 -4.75 22.67 13.32
C ARG A 211 -3.49 22.91 12.50
N PHE A 212 -2.53 21.99 12.53
CA PHE A 212 -1.28 22.17 11.78
C PHE A 212 -1.50 21.83 10.31
N TYR A 213 -1.29 22.79 9.41
CA TYR A 213 -1.37 22.60 7.96
C TYR A 213 0.02 22.64 7.31
N PRO A 214 0.56 21.51 6.79
CA PRO A 214 1.95 21.40 6.34
C PRO A 214 2.17 21.77 4.87
N TYR A 215 1.29 22.54 4.23
CA TYR A 215 1.39 22.88 2.79
C TYR A 215 1.44 24.38 2.55
N LYS A 216 2.08 24.77 1.43
CA LYS A 216 2.37 26.17 1.08
C LYS A 216 1.14 27.03 0.77
N GLY A 217 -0.04 26.43 0.57
CA GLY A 217 -1.24 27.20 0.25
C GLY A 217 -2.52 26.37 0.28
N LYS A 218 -3.65 27.08 0.35
CA LYS A 218 -5.01 26.53 0.38
C LYS A 218 -5.81 27.00 -0.82
N PRO A 219 -5.77 26.29 -1.96
CA PRO A 219 -6.60 26.63 -3.10
C PRO A 219 -8.09 26.54 -2.72
N LYS A 220 -8.77 27.69 -2.58
CA LYS A 220 -10.19 27.77 -2.16
C LYS A 220 -11.13 26.99 -3.08
N PHE A 221 -10.77 26.87 -4.35
CA PHE A 221 -11.53 26.16 -5.38
C PHE A 221 -11.32 24.62 -5.34
N MET A 222 -10.34 24.12 -4.57
CA MET A 222 -10.01 22.70 -4.53
C MET A 222 -11.21 21.83 -4.14
N PRO A 223 -11.99 22.09 -3.08
CA PRO A 223 -13.13 21.24 -2.72
C PRO A 223 -14.15 21.09 -3.85
N TYR A 224 -14.40 22.15 -4.62
CA TYR A 224 -15.31 22.11 -5.77
C TYR A 224 -14.75 21.26 -6.92
N LEU A 225 -13.44 21.39 -7.22
CA LEU A 225 -12.78 20.53 -8.21
C LEU A 225 -12.86 19.04 -7.83
N LYS A 226 -12.74 18.71 -6.55
CA LYS A 226 -12.89 17.32 -6.06
C LYS A 226 -14.27 16.76 -6.30
N ILE A 227 -15.30 17.56 -6.03
CA ILE A 227 -16.70 17.18 -6.25
C ILE A 227 -16.96 17.03 -7.76
N ALA A 228 -16.50 17.99 -8.57
CA ALA A 228 -16.63 17.93 -10.02
C ALA A 228 -15.95 16.67 -10.60
N LEU A 229 -14.74 16.34 -10.13
CA LEU A 229 -14.04 15.11 -10.54
C LEU A 229 -14.80 13.86 -10.12
N CYS A 230 -15.34 13.82 -8.90
CA CYS A 230 -16.12 12.69 -8.41
C CYS A 230 -17.36 12.44 -9.28
N VAL A 231 -18.16 13.48 -9.53
CA VAL A 231 -19.38 13.39 -10.35
C VAL A 231 -19.04 12.96 -11.77
N LEU A 232 -18.07 13.63 -12.41
CA LEU A 232 -17.67 13.30 -13.77
C LEU A 232 -17.08 11.90 -13.87
N ALA A 233 -16.26 11.47 -12.91
CA ALA A 233 -15.69 10.12 -12.88
C ALA A 233 -16.79 9.05 -12.82
N VAL A 234 -17.82 9.23 -11.98
CA VAL A 234 -18.95 8.30 -11.90
C VAL A 234 -19.71 8.22 -13.22
N ILE A 235 -20.03 9.37 -13.83
CA ILE A 235 -20.73 9.42 -15.12
C ILE A 235 -19.89 8.73 -16.21
N SER A 236 -18.60 9.02 -16.26
CA SER A 236 -17.65 8.40 -17.20
C SER A 236 -17.59 6.89 -17.02
N THR A 237 -17.49 6.39 -15.78
CA THR A 237 -17.46 4.95 -15.52
C THR A 237 -18.75 4.26 -15.95
N ILE A 238 -19.91 4.84 -15.65
CA ILE A 238 -21.21 4.28 -16.05
C ILE A 238 -21.30 4.20 -17.58
N LEU A 239 -20.92 5.28 -18.28
CA LEU A 239 -20.94 5.31 -19.73
C LEU A 239 -19.96 4.30 -20.33
N LEU A 240 -18.71 4.27 -19.87
CA LEU A 240 -17.70 3.29 -20.33
C LEU A 240 -18.17 1.84 -20.09
N ALA A 241 -18.73 1.56 -18.92
CA ALA A 241 -19.29 0.26 -18.60
C ALA A 241 -20.45 -0.09 -19.54
N SER A 242 -21.36 0.85 -19.78
CA SER A 242 -22.47 0.65 -20.73
C SER A 242 -21.99 0.42 -22.16
N SER A 243 -20.96 1.14 -22.63
CA SER A 243 -20.32 0.94 -23.93
C SER A 243 -19.76 -0.46 -24.06
N LEU A 244 -19.01 -0.91 -23.05
CA LEU A 244 -18.37 -2.22 -23.04
C LEU A 244 -19.41 -3.35 -22.98
N LEU A 245 -20.44 -3.22 -22.12
CA LEU A 245 -21.53 -4.19 -22.07
C LEU A 245 -22.26 -4.28 -23.41
N TYR A 246 -22.57 -3.13 -24.02
CA TYR A 246 -23.21 -3.11 -25.33
C TYR A 246 -22.36 -3.80 -26.39
N LEU A 247 -21.05 -3.51 -26.44
CA LEU A 247 -20.11 -4.15 -27.37
C LEU A 247 -19.96 -5.66 -27.12
N SER A 248 -19.95 -6.09 -25.86
CA SER A 248 -19.75 -7.50 -25.49
C SER A 248 -20.98 -8.38 -25.67
N TYR A 249 -22.17 -7.86 -25.36
CA TYR A 249 -23.42 -8.63 -25.37
C TYR A 249 -24.25 -8.47 -26.65
N THR A 250 -24.07 -7.39 -27.40
CA THR A 250 -24.69 -7.29 -28.71
C THR A 250 -24.00 -8.25 -29.66
N THR A 251 -24.73 -9.25 -30.13
CA THR A 251 -24.22 -10.24 -31.08
C THR A 251 -24.77 -10.01 -32.49
N ILE A 252 -23.99 -10.49 -33.44
CA ILE A 252 -24.28 -10.55 -34.86
C ILE A 252 -24.17 -12.02 -35.27
N ASP A 253 -25.08 -12.47 -36.11
CA ASP A 253 -25.00 -13.80 -36.71
C ASP A 253 -24.33 -13.68 -38.09
N ILE A 254 -23.19 -14.33 -38.26
CA ILE A 254 -22.49 -14.46 -39.54
C ILE A 254 -22.40 -15.91 -40.01
N SER A 255 -23.15 -16.82 -39.39
CA SER A 255 -23.08 -18.25 -39.68
C SER A 255 -23.56 -18.62 -41.08
N SER A 256 -24.26 -17.71 -41.77
CA SER A 256 -24.67 -17.91 -43.16
C SER A 256 -23.47 -18.12 -44.08
N ASN A 257 -23.60 -19.11 -44.98
CA ASN A 257 -22.61 -19.39 -46.01
C ASN A 257 -22.45 -18.25 -47.03
N THR A 258 -23.41 -17.32 -47.10
CA THR A 258 -23.28 -16.10 -47.90
C THR A 258 -22.06 -15.29 -47.45
N TYR A 259 -21.86 -15.14 -46.15
CA TYR A 259 -20.71 -14.42 -45.58
C TYR A 259 -19.37 -15.14 -45.86
N ALA A 260 -19.35 -16.47 -45.80
CA ALA A 260 -18.19 -17.28 -46.16
C ALA A 260 -17.83 -17.11 -47.65
N SER A 261 -18.84 -17.13 -48.53
CA SER A 261 -18.66 -17.00 -49.99
C SER A 261 -18.14 -15.62 -50.43
N ILE A 262 -18.43 -14.57 -49.65
CA ILE A 262 -17.92 -13.21 -49.88
C ILE A 262 -16.44 -13.12 -49.51
N ILE A 263 -16.03 -13.84 -48.46
CA ILE A 263 -14.63 -13.93 -48.02
C ILE A 263 -13.79 -14.76 -49.02
N GLU A 264 -14.34 -15.88 -49.46
CA GLU A 264 -13.73 -16.74 -50.48
C GLU A 264 -14.82 -17.44 -51.31
N GLN A 265 -14.81 -17.21 -52.62
CA GLN A 265 -15.85 -17.72 -53.52
C GLN A 265 -16.02 -19.25 -53.39
N ASN A 266 -17.27 -19.69 -53.36
CA ASN A 266 -17.69 -21.09 -53.31
C ASN A 266 -17.21 -21.89 -52.08
N LYS A 267 -16.76 -21.22 -51.01
CA LYS A 267 -16.40 -21.88 -49.74
C LYS A 267 -17.44 -21.65 -48.66
N SER A 268 -17.63 -22.66 -47.81
CA SER A 268 -18.39 -22.57 -46.56
C SER A 268 -17.48 -22.27 -45.38
N TRP A 269 -18.06 -21.83 -44.26
CA TRP A 269 -17.29 -21.61 -43.02
C TRP A 269 -16.54 -22.85 -42.55
N ASP A 270 -17.07 -24.05 -42.84
CA ASP A 270 -16.45 -25.34 -42.52
C ASP A 270 -15.11 -25.56 -43.21
N GLN A 271 -14.91 -24.93 -44.37
CA GLN A 271 -13.68 -25.02 -45.15
C GLN A 271 -12.70 -23.89 -44.83
N LEU A 272 -13.18 -22.81 -44.20
CA LEU A 272 -12.42 -21.59 -43.94
C LEU A 272 -11.85 -21.50 -42.53
N ILE A 273 -12.53 -22.04 -41.53
CA ILE A 273 -12.14 -21.91 -40.12
C ILE A 273 -11.01 -22.87 -39.77
N LYS A 274 -9.92 -22.32 -39.21
CA LYS A 274 -8.87 -23.08 -38.52
C LYS A 274 -9.47 -23.66 -37.23
N ASN A 275 -9.92 -24.92 -37.23
CA ASN A 275 -10.46 -25.68 -36.08
C ASN A 275 -10.92 -24.80 -34.87
N GLY A 276 -12.21 -24.50 -34.78
CA GLY A 276 -12.76 -23.67 -33.72
C GLY A 276 -14.28 -23.74 -33.58
N ASP A 277 -14.78 -23.20 -32.46
CA ASP A 277 -16.21 -23.17 -32.13
C ASP A 277 -17.02 -22.41 -33.19
N LYS A 278 -17.78 -23.16 -33.99
CA LYS A 278 -18.75 -22.62 -34.95
C LYS A 278 -19.85 -21.79 -34.25
N GLU A 279 -20.03 -21.98 -32.95
CA GLU A 279 -20.93 -21.18 -32.11
C GLU A 279 -20.52 -19.70 -32.01
N ILE A 280 -19.24 -19.39 -32.23
CA ILE A 280 -18.75 -18.00 -32.25
C ILE A 280 -19.32 -17.24 -33.47
N LEU A 281 -19.60 -17.93 -34.58
CA LEU A 281 -20.19 -17.32 -35.80
C LEU A 281 -21.66 -16.93 -35.59
N LYS A 282 -22.42 -17.76 -34.85
CA LYS A 282 -23.84 -17.51 -34.53
C LYS A 282 -24.03 -16.39 -33.50
N SER A 283 -23.02 -16.15 -32.67
CA SER A 283 -23.09 -15.21 -31.56
C SER A 283 -21.92 -14.23 -31.57
N TRP A 284 -21.55 -13.71 -32.74
CA TRP A 284 -20.33 -12.93 -32.91
C TRP A 284 -20.47 -11.57 -32.18
N PRO A 285 -19.73 -11.31 -31.07
CA PRO A 285 -19.91 -10.07 -30.31
C PRO A 285 -19.50 -8.86 -31.14
N LEU A 286 -20.13 -7.71 -30.92
CA LEU A 286 -19.91 -6.47 -31.67
C LEU A 286 -18.55 -5.80 -31.36
N GLY A 287 -17.99 -6.04 -30.17
CA GLY A 287 -16.58 -5.78 -29.87
C GLY A 287 -15.77 -7.06 -29.92
N ILE A 288 -14.63 -7.05 -30.61
CA ILE A 288 -13.70 -8.20 -30.66
C ILE A 288 -12.35 -7.90 -30.01
N SER A 289 -12.24 -6.84 -29.21
CA SER A 289 -11.04 -6.66 -28.43
C SER A 289 -10.92 -7.80 -27.41
N GLN A 290 -9.70 -8.13 -27.01
CA GLN A 290 -9.47 -9.13 -25.96
C GLN A 290 -10.29 -8.82 -24.70
N ILE A 291 -10.47 -7.53 -24.42
CA ILE A 291 -11.34 -7.05 -23.34
C ILE A 291 -12.79 -7.44 -23.60
N THR A 292 -13.40 -7.07 -24.72
CA THR A 292 -14.83 -7.38 -24.95
C THR A 292 -15.10 -8.88 -24.97
N LEU A 293 -14.13 -9.68 -25.42
CA LEU A 293 -14.20 -11.15 -25.39
C LEU A 293 -14.09 -11.70 -23.95
N MET A 294 -13.18 -11.17 -23.13
CA MET A 294 -13.09 -11.49 -21.70
C MET A 294 -14.40 -11.15 -20.98
N PHE A 295 -15.01 -10.01 -21.30
CA PHE A 295 -16.29 -9.59 -20.73
C PHE A 295 -17.43 -10.57 -21.06
N LYS A 296 -17.52 -11.03 -22.30
CA LYS A 296 -18.50 -12.04 -22.71
C LYS A 296 -18.25 -13.36 -21.97
N ARG A 297 -16.98 -13.81 -21.88
CA ARG A 297 -16.60 -15.09 -21.26
C ARG A 297 -16.72 -15.09 -19.73
N ALA A 298 -16.52 -13.96 -19.08
CA ALA A 298 -16.54 -13.81 -17.63
C ALA A 298 -17.83 -13.16 -17.10
N PHE A 299 -18.94 -13.23 -17.87
CA PHE A 299 -20.25 -12.69 -17.48
C PHE A 299 -20.21 -11.23 -16.97
N GLY A 300 -19.36 -10.38 -17.56
CA GLY A 300 -19.25 -8.97 -17.19
C GLY A 300 -18.55 -8.69 -15.84
N LEU A 301 -18.07 -9.70 -15.11
CA LEU A 301 -17.27 -9.51 -13.89
C LEU A 301 -16.06 -8.58 -14.07
N PRO A 302 -15.36 -8.55 -15.22
CA PRO A 302 -14.25 -7.63 -15.43
C PRO A 302 -14.65 -6.14 -15.36
N ILE A 303 -15.94 -5.77 -15.42
CA ILE A 303 -16.40 -4.38 -15.23
C ILE A 303 -16.11 -3.88 -13.83
N LEU A 304 -16.08 -4.77 -12.84
CA LEU A 304 -15.80 -4.41 -11.46
C LEU A 304 -14.39 -3.84 -11.32
N ILE A 305 -13.44 -4.34 -12.11
CA ILE A 305 -12.06 -3.83 -12.14
C ILE A 305 -12.06 -2.34 -12.53
N TYR A 306 -13.02 -1.91 -13.35
CA TYR A 306 -13.11 -0.57 -13.90
C TYR A 306 -13.87 0.39 -12.98
N MET A 307 -14.68 -0.16 -12.07
CA MET A 307 -15.29 0.60 -10.98
C MET A 307 -14.27 0.95 -9.88
N ILE A 308 -13.22 0.14 -9.69
CA ILE A 308 -12.24 0.33 -8.60
C ILE A 308 -11.58 1.72 -8.63
N PRO A 309 -10.98 2.20 -9.74
CA PRO A 309 -10.35 3.52 -9.77
C PRO A 309 -11.34 4.66 -9.47
N ALA A 310 -12.57 4.55 -9.96
CA ALA A 310 -13.62 5.54 -9.73
C ALA A 310 -14.07 5.56 -8.27
N ILE A 311 -14.34 4.39 -7.68
CA ILE A 311 -14.66 4.23 -6.25
C ILE A 311 -13.53 4.80 -5.40
N LEU A 312 -12.28 4.49 -5.75
CA LEU A 312 -11.11 4.94 -5.03
C LEU A 312 -11.05 6.49 -5.04
N ILE A 313 -11.17 7.15 -6.19
CA ILE A 313 -11.28 8.63 -6.23
C ILE A 313 -12.47 9.16 -5.43
N CYS A 314 -13.64 8.53 -5.51
CA CYS A 314 -14.83 8.95 -4.77
C CYS A 314 -14.61 8.87 -3.25
N THR A 315 -13.91 7.84 -2.77
CA THR A 315 -13.60 7.70 -1.33
C THR A 315 -12.62 8.76 -0.86
N TYR A 316 -11.58 9.06 -1.65
CA TYR A 316 -10.59 10.08 -1.28
C TYR A 316 -11.13 11.50 -1.41
N THR A 317 -12.06 11.76 -2.32
CA THR A 317 -12.76 13.06 -2.44
C THR A 317 -13.84 13.24 -1.37
N LYS A 318 -14.45 12.17 -0.84
CA LYS A 318 -15.45 12.27 0.24
C LYS A 318 -14.83 12.45 1.63
N LYS A 319 -13.65 11.87 1.88
CA LYS A 319 -12.90 12.03 3.15
C LYS A 319 -12.47 13.49 3.40
N THR A 320 -12.39 14.32 2.36
CA THR A 320 -11.90 15.70 2.42
C THR A 320 -12.78 16.70 3.18
N LEU A 321 -13.86 16.28 3.83
CA LEU A 321 -14.78 17.18 4.53
C LEU A 321 -14.53 17.33 6.03
N SER A 322 -13.57 16.59 6.63
CA SER A 322 -13.35 16.60 8.09
C SER A 322 -12.03 17.21 8.56
N ASN A 323 -10.95 17.15 7.78
CA ASN A 323 -9.64 17.68 8.19
C ASN A 323 -9.16 18.73 7.17
N PRO A 324 -8.67 19.93 7.58
CA PRO A 324 -8.20 20.97 6.66
C PRO A 324 -7.12 20.46 5.70
N ARG A 325 -6.26 19.52 6.13
CA ARG A 325 -5.27 18.86 5.28
C ARG A 325 -5.92 18.10 4.13
N GLU A 326 -6.96 17.34 4.45
CA GLU A 326 -7.68 16.52 3.46
C GLU A 326 -8.60 17.39 2.60
N LYS A 327 -9.11 18.51 3.12
CA LYS A 327 -9.95 19.47 2.39
C LYS A 327 -9.24 20.07 1.19
N TYR A 328 -7.99 20.49 1.34
CA TYR A 328 -7.25 21.17 0.27
C TYR A 328 -6.22 20.30 -0.46
N ARG A 329 -5.94 19.07 0.00
CA ARG A 329 -5.02 18.14 -0.68
C ARG A 329 -5.70 16.85 -1.09
N ILE A 330 -5.29 16.26 -2.22
CA ILE A 330 -5.54 14.85 -2.52
C ILE A 330 -4.20 14.10 -2.62
N PRO A 331 -4.07 12.90 -2.06
CA PRO A 331 -2.92 12.05 -2.35
C PRO A 331 -2.83 11.74 -3.86
N LEU A 332 -1.63 11.86 -4.43
CA LEU A 332 -1.44 11.74 -5.88
C LEU A 332 -1.69 10.32 -6.42
N PHE A 333 -1.41 9.28 -5.64
CA PHE A 333 -1.53 7.89 -6.06
C PHE A 333 -2.93 7.55 -6.61
N PRO A 334 -4.05 7.84 -5.91
CA PRO A 334 -5.40 7.73 -6.45
C PRO A 334 -5.62 8.36 -7.83
N ILE A 335 -5.10 9.58 -8.02
CA ILE A 335 -5.32 10.35 -9.26
C ILE A 335 -4.50 9.72 -10.40
N ILE A 336 -3.23 9.40 -10.14
CA ILE A 336 -2.35 8.76 -11.14
C ILE A 336 -2.91 7.40 -11.54
N PHE A 337 -3.35 6.60 -10.56
CA PHE A 337 -3.95 5.30 -10.79
C PHE A 337 -5.20 5.41 -11.67
N PHE A 338 -6.08 6.38 -11.38
CA PHE A 338 -7.24 6.66 -12.21
C PHE A 338 -6.88 7.08 -13.64
N ILE A 339 -5.94 8.02 -13.82
CA ILE A 339 -5.51 8.49 -15.14
C ILE A 339 -4.97 7.33 -15.97
N MET A 340 -4.03 6.56 -15.41
CA MET A 340 -3.41 5.42 -16.10
C MET A 340 -4.46 4.41 -16.57
N PHE A 341 -5.43 4.12 -15.71
CA PHE A 341 -6.47 3.15 -15.98
C PHE A 341 -7.47 3.63 -17.05
N PHE A 342 -7.91 4.89 -16.96
CA PHE A 342 -8.87 5.49 -17.90
C PHE A 342 -8.26 5.74 -19.29
N ILE A 343 -6.95 6.06 -19.36
CA ILE A 343 -6.22 6.13 -20.63
C ILE A 343 -6.17 4.75 -21.29
N GLY A 344 -5.82 3.70 -20.54
CA GLY A 344 -5.80 2.33 -21.05
C GLY A 344 -7.14 1.91 -21.65
N LEU A 345 -8.25 2.25 -20.98
CA LEU A 345 -9.60 1.99 -21.50
C LEU A 345 -9.93 2.79 -22.76
N THR A 346 -9.54 4.07 -22.78
CA THR A 346 -9.76 4.95 -23.93
C THR A 346 -9.09 4.39 -25.20
N ILE A 347 -7.86 3.88 -25.06
CA ILE A 347 -7.12 3.25 -26.16
C ILE A 347 -7.86 2.01 -26.67
N ASN A 348 -8.37 1.16 -25.77
CA ASN A 348 -9.09 -0.05 -26.15
C ASN A 348 -10.43 0.22 -26.82
N LEU A 349 -11.12 1.30 -26.44
CA LEU A 349 -12.39 1.69 -27.07
C LEU A 349 -12.21 2.48 -28.37
N TYR A 350 -11.00 2.97 -28.65
CA TYR A 350 -10.69 3.74 -29.86
C TYR A 350 -11.03 2.98 -31.15
N GLU A 351 -10.84 1.66 -31.15
CA GLU A 351 -11.17 0.76 -32.28
C GLU A 351 -12.66 0.76 -32.66
N PHE A 352 -13.53 1.20 -31.76
CA PHE A 352 -14.98 1.17 -31.95
C PHE A 352 -15.58 2.55 -32.23
N THR A 353 -14.74 3.57 -32.44
CA THR A 353 -15.21 4.95 -32.66
C THR A 353 -15.80 5.20 -34.04
N SER A 354 -15.47 4.37 -35.05
CA SER A 354 -16.00 4.54 -36.41
C SER A 354 -16.16 3.19 -37.11
N ILE A 355 -17.00 3.16 -38.15
CA ILE A 355 -17.23 1.95 -38.96
C ILE A 355 -15.92 1.46 -39.61
N GLU A 356 -15.06 2.38 -40.07
CA GLU A 356 -13.76 2.02 -40.65
C GLU A 356 -12.84 1.32 -39.64
N LYS A 357 -12.84 1.76 -38.39
CA LYS A 357 -12.04 1.12 -37.33
C LYS A 357 -12.62 -0.22 -36.89
N PHE A 358 -13.95 -0.34 -36.85
CA PHE A 358 -14.61 -1.65 -36.68
C PHE A 358 -14.13 -2.63 -37.76
N LYS A 359 -14.13 -2.18 -39.02
CA LYS A 359 -13.69 -2.96 -40.17
C LYS A 359 -12.23 -3.37 -40.08
N ALA A 360 -11.34 -2.47 -39.66
CA ALA A 360 -9.92 -2.77 -39.43
C ALA A 360 -9.72 -3.82 -38.33
N SER A 361 -10.35 -3.64 -37.16
CA SER A 361 -10.29 -4.59 -36.03
C SER A 361 -10.82 -5.98 -36.44
N ARG A 362 -11.90 -6.00 -37.23
CA ARG A 362 -12.51 -7.24 -37.75
C ARG A 362 -11.67 -7.94 -38.80
N LYS A 363 -10.98 -7.19 -39.66
CA LYS A 363 -10.04 -7.76 -40.63
C LYS A 363 -8.97 -8.58 -39.91
N VAL A 364 -8.35 -8.01 -38.88
CA VAL A 364 -7.31 -8.68 -38.08
C VAL A 364 -7.87 -9.94 -37.42
N PHE A 365 -9.07 -9.86 -36.85
CA PHE A 365 -9.69 -11.02 -36.22
C PHE A 365 -10.04 -12.15 -37.21
N LEU A 366 -10.59 -11.81 -38.38
CA LEU A 366 -10.92 -12.79 -39.42
C LEU A 366 -9.67 -13.44 -40.04
N MET A 367 -8.56 -12.71 -40.17
CA MET A 367 -7.27 -13.30 -40.55
C MET A 367 -6.77 -14.32 -39.51
N GLY A 368 -7.03 -14.05 -38.23
CA GLY A 368 -6.72 -15.00 -37.15
C GLY A 368 -7.57 -16.27 -37.20
N LEU A 369 -8.85 -16.17 -37.59
CA LEU A 369 -9.78 -17.30 -37.68
C LEU A 369 -9.66 -18.13 -38.95
N THR A 370 -9.23 -17.52 -40.06
CA THR A 370 -9.25 -18.16 -41.38
C THR A 370 -7.85 -18.54 -41.88
N ASN A 371 -7.77 -19.48 -42.81
CA ASN A 371 -6.53 -19.87 -43.49
C ASN A 371 -6.00 -18.83 -44.49
N LYS A 372 -6.68 -17.70 -44.66
CA LYS A 372 -6.38 -16.72 -45.71
C LYS A 372 -5.82 -15.43 -45.13
N ASN A 373 -4.69 -14.98 -45.69
CA ASN A 373 -4.02 -13.74 -45.30
C ASN A 373 -4.45 -12.51 -46.13
N ASP A 374 -5.22 -12.70 -47.21
CA ASP A 374 -5.73 -11.61 -48.05
C ASP A 374 -7.26 -11.68 -48.14
N LEU A 375 -7.92 -10.85 -47.33
CA LEU A 375 -9.36 -10.81 -47.16
C LEU A 375 -9.91 -9.48 -47.70
N ASP A 376 -10.84 -9.56 -48.66
CA ASP A 376 -11.62 -8.40 -49.11
C ASP A 376 -12.69 -8.06 -48.07
N ILE A 377 -12.24 -7.37 -47.02
CA ILE A 377 -13.08 -6.97 -45.90
C ILE A 377 -14.12 -5.92 -46.31
N ASN A 378 -13.97 -5.27 -47.48
CA ASN A 378 -14.88 -4.21 -47.92
C ASN A 378 -16.26 -4.78 -48.24
N LYS A 379 -16.31 -5.74 -49.17
CA LYS A 379 -17.56 -6.39 -49.57
C LYS A 379 -18.23 -7.13 -48.42
N PHE A 380 -17.42 -7.77 -47.56
CA PHE A 380 -17.93 -8.43 -46.36
C PHE A 380 -18.64 -7.46 -45.42
N PHE A 381 -18.02 -6.31 -45.15
CA PHE A 381 -18.63 -5.30 -44.28
C PHE A 381 -19.84 -4.63 -44.91
N ASP A 382 -19.83 -4.41 -46.22
CA ASP A 382 -20.97 -3.80 -46.92
C ASP A 382 -22.22 -4.68 -46.83
N GLU A 383 -22.06 -6.01 -46.97
CA GLU A 383 -23.16 -6.96 -46.78
C GLU A 383 -23.63 -6.98 -45.31
N LEU A 384 -22.68 -7.03 -44.38
CA LEU A 384 -22.96 -7.04 -42.94
C LEU A 384 -23.66 -5.76 -42.44
N LEU A 385 -23.37 -4.61 -43.06
CA LEU A 385 -24.02 -3.34 -42.73
C LEU A 385 -25.46 -3.28 -43.22
N LYS A 386 -25.87 -4.00 -44.27
CA LYS A 386 -27.27 -4.03 -44.71
C LYS A 386 -28.20 -4.53 -43.60
N GLU A 387 -27.79 -5.56 -42.88
CA GLU A 387 -28.59 -6.18 -41.82
C GLU A 387 -28.34 -5.57 -40.43
N HIS A 388 -27.14 -5.02 -40.19
CA HIS A 388 -26.70 -4.65 -38.84
C HIS A 388 -26.17 -3.22 -38.67
N ALA A 389 -26.32 -2.33 -39.67
CA ALA A 389 -25.82 -0.95 -39.60
C ALA A 389 -26.24 -0.19 -38.34
N LEU A 390 -27.49 -0.36 -37.86
CA LEU A 390 -27.97 0.31 -36.66
C LEU A 390 -27.17 -0.08 -35.41
N LYS A 391 -26.81 -1.36 -35.27
CA LYS A 391 -26.02 -1.86 -34.12
C LYS A 391 -24.63 -1.25 -34.10
N PHE A 392 -23.96 -1.14 -35.26
CA PHE A 392 -22.65 -0.50 -35.38
C PHE A 392 -22.69 1.01 -35.16
N LYS A 393 -23.68 1.70 -35.73
CA LYS A 393 -23.87 3.14 -35.54
C LYS A 393 -24.14 3.48 -34.07
N LEU A 394 -25.00 2.71 -33.41
CA LEU A 394 -25.31 2.92 -31.99
C LEU A 394 -24.08 2.64 -31.11
N ALA A 395 -23.34 1.57 -31.38
CA ALA A 395 -22.09 1.29 -30.67
C ALA A 395 -21.06 2.42 -30.81
N SER A 396 -20.85 2.90 -32.04
CA SER A 396 -19.94 4.01 -32.31
C SER A 396 -20.37 5.30 -31.59
N ALA A 397 -21.66 5.66 -31.65
CA ALA A 397 -22.19 6.84 -30.97
C ALA A 397 -22.01 6.75 -29.44
N LEU A 398 -22.31 5.60 -28.85
CA LEU A 398 -22.19 5.36 -27.41
C LEU A 398 -20.72 5.38 -26.96
N VAL A 399 -19.82 4.79 -27.74
CA VAL A 399 -18.37 4.86 -27.52
C VAL A 399 -17.88 6.31 -27.61
N ILE A 400 -18.23 7.05 -28.66
CA ILE A 400 -17.83 8.47 -28.82
C ILE A 400 -18.31 9.31 -27.63
N ALA A 401 -19.57 9.18 -27.24
CA ALA A 401 -20.13 9.89 -26.08
C ALA A 401 -19.36 9.55 -24.79
N SER A 402 -19.06 8.27 -24.58
CA SER A 402 -18.27 7.83 -23.42
C SER A 402 -16.85 8.39 -23.45
N LEU A 403 -16.20 8.44 -24.61
CA LEU A 403 -14.84 8.97 -24.76
C LEU A 403 -14.77 10.47 -24.52
N ILE A 404 -15.74 11.26 -25.01
CA ILE A 404 -15.78 12.71 -24.79
C ILE A 404 -15.80 13.01 -23.29
N ILE A 405 -16.70 12.35 -22.54
CA ILE A 405 -16.82 12.54 -21.10
C ILE A 405 -15.55 12.04 -20.40
N THR A 406 -14.99 10.91 -20.81
CA THR A 406 -13.75 10.37 -20.26
C THR A 406 -12.57 11.33 -20.45
N ILE A 407 -12.40 11.92 -21.63
CA ILE A 407 -11.36 12.92 -21.91
C ILE A 407 -11.54 14.14 -21.01
N LEU A 408 -12.78 14.65 -20.87
CA LEU A 408 -13.08 15.76 -19.97
C LEU A 408 -12.68 15.43 -18.52
N THR A 409 -12.96 14.20 -18.05
CA THR A 409 -12.57 13.76 -16.70
C THR A 409 -11.06 13.68 -16.53
N LEU A 410 -10.34 13.20 -17.54
CA LEU A 410 -8.89 13.10 -17.54
C LEU A 410 -8.23 14.47 -17.49
N ILE A 411 -8.73 15.44 -18.26
CA ILE A 411 -8.25 16.83 -18.20
C ILE A 411 -8.41 17.39 -16.79
N LEU A 412 -9.58 17.19 -16.17
CA LEU A 412 -9.83 17.66 -14.80
C LEU A 412 -8.91 16.97 -13.78
N ALA A 413 -8.64 15.67 -13.96
CA ALA A 413 -7.70 14.93 -13.12
C ALA A 413 -6.26 15.49 -13.22
N VAL A 414 -5.81 15.85 -14.42
CA VAL A 414 -4.50 16.50 -14.64
C VAL A 414 -4.46 17.88 -13.99
N VAL A 415 -5.50 18.70 -14.15
CA VAL A 415 -5.62 20.01 -13.49
C VAL A 415 -5.51 19.86 -11.97
N LEU A 416 -6.14 18.84 -11.38
CA LEU A 416 -6.04 18.56 -9.95
C LEU A 416 -4.63 18.20 -9.50
N ILE A 417 -3.82 17.53 -10.33
CA ILE A 417 -2.40 17.27 -10.02
C ILE A 417 -1.60 18.58 -9.96
N ILE A 418 -1.83 19.47 -10.92
CA ILE A 418 -1.13 20.76 -11.03
C ILE A 418 -1.46 21.67 -9.85
N VAL A 419 -2.74 21.73 -9.48
CA VAL A 419 -3.25 22.60 -8.40
C VAL A 419 -2.95 22.03 -7.01
N ASN A 420 -2.67 20.73 -6.89
CA ASN A 420 -2.47 20.07 -5.60
C ASN A 420 -1.34 20.77 -4.80
N PRO A 421 -1.60 21.23 -3.57
CA PRO A 421 -0.62 22.03 -2.83
C PRO A 421 0.63 21.21 -2.48
N LYS A 422 1.81 21.82 -2.70
CA LYS A 422 3.11 21.22 -2.38
C LYS A 422 3.39 21.33 -0.89
N LEU A 423 4.11 20.34 -0.36
CA LEU A 423 4.59 20.34 1.02
C LEU A 423 5.46 21.55 1.29
N ASP A 424 5.21 22.22 2.41
CA ASP A 424 6.03 23.32 2.89
C ASP A 424 7.10 22.77 3.84
N ARG A 425 8.29 22.51 3.28
CA ARG A 425 9.40 21.95 4.06
C ARG A 425 9.86 22.89 5.16
N GLU A 426 9.86 24.20 4.90
CA GLU A 426 10.31 25.20 5.87
C GLU A 426 9.35 25.27 7.05
N LYS A 427 8.03 25.30 6.80
CA LYS A 427 7.02 25.26 7.86
C LYS A 427 7.09 23.98 8.69
N ILE A 428 7.33 22.83 8.06
CA ILE A 428 7.50 21.54 8.76
C ILE A 428 8.76 21.57 9.63
N VAL A 429 9.88 22.05 9.12
CA VAL A 429 11.13 22.15 9.88
C VAL A 429 10.96 23.13 11.05
N LYS A 430 10.35 24.30 10.82
CA LYS A 430 10.05 25.28 11.89
C LYS A 430 9.19 24.64 12.99
N ALA A 431 8.10 23.96 12.62
CA ALA A 431 7.23 23.29 13.59
C ALA A 431 7.94 22.16 14.35
N THR A 432 8.85 21.43 13.70
CA THR A 432 9.60 20.35 14.34
C THR A 432 10.62 20.91 15.33
N LEU A 433 11.29 22.02 14.99
CA LEU A 433 12.21 22.71 15.89
C LEU A 433 11.49 23.33 17.09
N GLU A 434 10.32 23.94 16.88
CA GLU A 434 9.50 24.49 17.97
C GLU A 434 8.98 23.39 18.90
N HIS A 435 8.59 22.23 18.36
CA HIS A 435 8.24 21.04 19.15
C HIS A 435 9.42 20.54 19.98
N GLN A 436 10.63 20.48 19.40
CA GLN A 436 11.84 20.09 20.13
C GLN A 436 12.17 21.07 21.27
N LYS A 437 12.05 22.38 21.05
CA LYS A 437 12.22 23.39 22.11
C LYS A 437 11.19 23.20 23.23
N ALA A 438 9.93 22.94 22.88
CA ALA A 438 8.87 22.70 23.84
C ALA A 438 9.15 21.46 24.71
N VAL A 439 9.59 20.37 24.09
CA VAL A 439 9.97 19.14 24.80
C VAL A 439 11.18 19.39 25.71
N MET A 440 12.22 20.09 25.24
CA MET A 440 13.38 20.43 26.06
C MET A 440 13.03 21.33 27.26
N ALA A 441 12.15 22.32 27.06
CA ALA A 441 11.68 23.18 28.14
C ALA A 441 10.90 22.40 29.21
N VAL A 442 9.99 21.51 28.79
CA VAL A 442 9.24 20.63 29.70
C VAL A 442 10.19 19.72 30.49
N MET A 443 11.23 19.18 29.84
CA MET A 443 12.25 18.37 30.50
C MET A 443 13.11 19.15 31.51
N GLN A 444 13.28 20.46 31.30
CA GLN A 444 13.93 21.39 32.22
C GLN A 444 12.97 21.94 33.29
N GLY A 445 11.70 21.50 33.32
CA GLY A 445 10.68 21.97 34.25
C GLY A 445 10.11 23.37 33.91
N GLN A 446 10.41 23.90 32.73
CA GLN A 446 9.91 25.18 32.24
C GLN A 446 8.65 25.00 31.37
N LYS A 447 7.72 25.95 31.45
CA LYS A 447 6.58 26.01 30.54
C LYS A 447 6.99 26.73 29.25
N TYR A 448 6.76 26.08 28.11
CA TYR A 448 6.99 26.66 26.79
C TYR A 448 5.74 26.45 25.93
N GLU A 449 5.18 27.55 25.44
CA GLU A 449 4.09 27.55 24.49
C GLU A 449 4.66 27.64 23.08
N MET A 450 4.26 26.72 22.19
CA MET A 450 4.67 26.77 20.79
C MET A 450 4.05 27.98 20.09
N ASP A 451 4.78 28.55 19.13
CA ASP A 451 4.34 29.67 18.30
C ASP A 451 2.95 29.38 17.68
N PRO A 452 1.89 30.12 18.07
CA PRO A 452 0.52 29.86 17.61
C PRO A 452 0.37 30.09 16.11
N SER A 453 1.24 30.89 15.46
CA SER A 453 1.21 31.12 14.02
C SER A 453 1.48 29.87 13.16
N LEU A 454 2.00 28.81 13.78
CA LEU A 454 2.17 27.51 13.12
C LEU A 454 0.83 26.78 12.90
N TYR A 455 -0.18 27.11 13.69
CA TYR A 455 -1.46 26.45 13.77
C TYR A 455 -2.57 27.33 13.20
N GLU A 456 -3.60 26.69 12.65
CA GLU A 456 -4.73 27.39 12.06
C GLU A 456 -5.85 27.56 13.10
N GLU A 457 -6.21 28.80 13.37
CA GLU A 457 -7.20 29.18 14.38
C GLU A 457 -8.65 28.89 13.93
N ASP A 458 -8.91 28.85 12.62
CA ASP A 458 -10.27 29.05 12.08
C ASP A 458 -10.95 27.84 11.40
N GLU A 459 -10.34 26.66 11.28
CA GLU A 459 -10.92 25.58 10.41
C GLU A 459 -11.43 24.31 11.11
N ILE A 460 -11.42 24.22 12.43
CA ILE A 460 -12.00 23.04 13.13
C ILE A 460 -13.46 23.29 13.48
N GLU A 461 -14.33 23.26 12.46
CA GLU A 461 -15.70 22.82 12.71
C GLU A 461 -15.63 21.35 13.09
N ILE A 462 -15.70 21.05 14.39
CA ILE A 462 -15.97 19.70 14.87
C ILE A 462 -17.37 19.33 14.35
N LYS A 463 -17.44 18.74 13.15
CA LYS A 463 -18.70 18.23 12.62
C LYS A 463 -19.21 17.17 13.59
N HIS A 464 -20.26 17.53 14.32
CA HIS A 464 -21.02 16.57 15.11
C HIS A 464 -21.34 15.35 14.23
N PRO A 465 -21.20 14.13 14.77
CA PRO A 465 -21.49 12.92 14.00
C PRO A 465 -22.89 13.02 13.38
N SER A 466 -23.03 12.65 12.10
CA SER A 466 -24.32 12.71 11.41
C SER A 466 -25.40 11.96 12.21
N LYS A 467 -26.66 12.41 12.13
CA LYS A 467 -27.78 11.78 12.86
C LYS A 467 -27.84 10.26 12.66
N LEU A 468 -27.45 9.78 11.47
CA LEU A 468 -27.29 8.36 11.14
C LEU A 468 -26.15 7.68 11.91
N LYS A 469 -24.98 8.31 12.00
CA LYS A 469 -23.84 7.77 12.77
C LYS A 469 -24.16 7.70 14.26
N LEU A 470 -24.85 8.72 14.80
CA LEU A 470 -25.39 8.73 16.16
C LEU A 470 -26.43 7.63 16.39
N PHE A 471 -27.30 7.38 15.40
CA PHE A 471 -28.31 6.32 15.45
C PHE A 471 -27.66 4.92 15.50
N PHE A 472 -26.67 4.64 14.64
CA PHE A 472 -25.94 3.38 14.67
C PHE A 472 -25.11 3.19 15.95
N LEU A 473 -24.53 4.27 16.49
CA LEU A 473 -23.85 4.24 17.79
C LEU A 473 -24.81 3.92 18.94
N LYS A 474 -26.02 4.51 18.94
CA LYS A 474 -27.07 4.19 19.91
C LYS A 474 -27.51 2.72 19.82
N LEU A 475 -27.71 2.19 18.61
CA LEU A 475 -28.04 0.77 18.40
C LEU A 475 -26.93 -0.18 18.89
N LYS A 476 -25.67 0.14 18.60
CA LYS A 476 -24.52 -0.67 19.02
C LYS A 476 -24.33 -0.66 20.54
N ASN A 477 -24.57 0.48 21.18
CA ASN A 477 -24.51 0.60 22.65
C ASN A 477 -25.73 -0.02 23.35
N LYS A 478 -26.88 -0.14 22.67
CA LYS A 478 -28.06 -0.82 23.20
C LYS A 478 -27.84 -2.33 23.28
N LYS A 479 -27.26 -2.94 22.23
CA LYS A 479 -26.87 -4.36 22.21
C LYS A 479 -25.87 -4.73 23.32
N LYS A 480 -24.83 -3.91 23.52
CA LYS A 480 -23.87 -4.11 24.62
C LYS A 480 -24.48 -4.06 26.03
N LYS A 481 -25.63 -3.38 26.21
CA LYS A 481 -26.34 -3.33 27.50
C LYS A 481 -27.26 -4.53 27.71
N GLU A 482 -27.70 -5.18 26.65
CA GLU A 482 -28.47 -6.44 26.70
C GLU A 482 -27.53 -7.61 26.99
N ASP A 483 -26.38 -7.68 26.30
CA ASP A 483 -25.37 -8.73 26.51
C ASP A 483 -24.76 -8.73 27.93
N ASN A 484 -24.65 -7.55 28.57
CA ASN A 484 -24.16 -7.45 29.96
C ASN A 484 -25.24 -7.68 31.03
N LYS A 485 -26.52 -7.77 30.64
CA LYS A 485 -27.61 -8.12 31.57
C LYS A 485 -27.86 -9.62 31.60
N GLU A 486 -27.67 -10.32 30.48
CA GLU A 486 -27.78 -11.78 30.41
C GLU A 486 -26.59 -12.53 31.03
N SER A 487 -25.48 -11.84 31.37
CA SER A 487 -24.33 -12.45 32.02
C SER A 487 -24.35 -12.37 33.56
N ASN A 488 -25.41 -11.82 34.15
CA ASN A 488 -25.53 -11.58 35.60
C ASN A 488 -26.78 -12.21 36.24
N ASP A 489 -27.52 -13.02 35.50
CA ASP A 489 -28.50 -14.00 36.01
C ASP A 489 -27.96 -15.41 35.73
#